data_AF-A0A6I9PDR2-F1
#
_entry.id   AF-A0A6I9PDR2-F1
#
_cell.length_a   1.000
_cell.length_b   1.000
_cell.length_c   1.000
_cell.angle_alpha   90.00
_cell.angle_beta   90.00
_cell.angle_gamma   90.00
#
_symmetry.space_group_name_H-M   'P 1'
#
loop_
_entity.id
_entity.type
_entity.pdbx_description
1 polymer ?
#
loop_
_entity_poly.entity_id
_entity_poly.type
_entity_poly.pdbx_seq_one_letter_code
_entity_poly.pdbx_strand_id
1 'polypeptide(L)'
;DDIICFQLQASATQQAFVLNQALTTCRATPSIQHPVWASVNERQYKSMPTHGIGRWRHLLPKDPPKKKRDRQQMKEIVVETETTYATLNVNVSGYDMTVVEHFSQHIHNLCNRLGIKVLD
;
A
#
# COMPACT_ATOMS: atom_id res chain seq x y z
N ASP A 1 -11.18 -31.85 18.93
CA ASP A 1 -10.88 -30.76 17.97
C ASP A 1 -10.61 -31.23 16.54
N ASP A 2 -10.29 -32.51 16.30
CA ASP A 2 -9.94 -33.01 14.95
C ASP A 2 -11.12 -33.20 13.97
N ILE A 3 -12.34 -33.41 14.48
CA ILE A 3 -13.54 -33.64 13.64
C ILE A 3 -13.99 -32.36 12.93
N ILE A 4 -13.83 -31.20 13.59
CA ILE A 4 -14.23 -29.90 13.05
C ILE A 4 -13.29 -29.51 11.89
N CYS A 5 -12.01 -29.87 12.00
CA CYS A 5 -11.01 -29.58 10.98
C CYS A 5 -11.26 -30.36 9.68
N PHE A 6 -11.67 -31.63 9.77
CA PHE A 6 -12.03 -32.44 8.59
C PHE A 6 -13.25 -31.90 7.85
N GLN A 7 -14.28 -31.43 8.57
CA GLN A 7 -15.50 -30.89 7.96
C GLN A 7 -15.28 -29.54 7.28
N LEU A 8 -14.41 -28.68 7.86
CA LEU A 8 -13.97 -27.45 7.22
C LEU A 8 -13.20 -27.73 5.92
N GLN A 9 -12.32 -28.73 5.94
CA GLN A 9 -11.52 -29.10 4.77
C GLN A 9 -12.36 -29.74 3.65
N ALA A 10 -13.37 -30.54 3.99
CA ALA A 10 -14.34 -31.09 3.03
C ALA A 10 -15.23 -30.01 2.39
N SER A 11 -15.66 -29.01 3.17
CA SER A 11 -16.49 -27.92 2.66
C SER A 11 -15.71 -26.99 1.73
N ALA A 12 -14.45 -26.68 2.06
CA ALA A 12 -13.59 -25.84 1.23
C ALA A 12 -13.26 -26.49 -0.12
N THR A 13 -13.05 -27.81 -0.15
CA THR A 13 -12.75 -28.55 -1.38
C THR A 13 -13.95 -28.67 -2.31
N GLN A 14 -15.17 -28.82 -1.78
CA GLN A 14 -16.39 -28.79 -2.61
C GLN A 14 -16.62 -27.42 -3.26
N GLN A 15 -16.41 -26.32 -2.53
CA GLN A 15 -16.55 -24.97 -3.09
C GLN A 15 -15.52 -24.67 -4.19
N ALA A 16 -14.28 -25.15 -4.04
CA ALA A 16 -13.25 -25.02 -5.05
C ALA A 16 -13.60 -25.77 -6.34
N PHE A 17 -14.24 -26.94 -6.25
CA PHE A 17 -14.63 -27.71 -7.44
C PHE A 17 -15.77 -27.04 -8.22
N VAL A 18 -16.77 -26.47 -7.52
CA VAL A 18 -17.89 -25.75 -8.14
C VAL A 18 -17.42 -24.47 -8.86
N LEU A 19 -16.50 -23.71 -8.27
CA LEU A 19 -15.91 -22.53 -8.91
C LEU A 19 -15.12 -22.88 -10.18
N ASN A 20 -14.39 -23.99 -10.17
CA ASN A 20 -13.64 -24.43 -11.35
C ASN A 20 -14.56 -24.87 -12.50
N GLN A 21 -15.73 -25.45 -12.21
CA GLN A 21 -16.71 -25.80 -13.22
C GLN A 21 -17.40 -24.56 -13.84
N ALA A 22 -17.62 -23.50 -13.06
CA ALA A 22 -18.12 -22.23 -13.59
C ALA A 22 -17.09 -21.52 -14.50
N LEU A 23 -15.79 -21.67 -14.22
CA LEU A 23 -14.70 -21.10 -15.03
C LEU A 23 -14.48 -21.83 -16.36
N THR A 24 -14.85 -23.11 -16.48
CA THR A 24 -14.71 -23.86 -17.75
C THR A 24 -15.80 -23.52 -18.77
N THR A 25 -17.00 -23.09 -18.35
CA THR A 25 -18.06 -22.65 -19.25
C THR A 25 -17.74 -21.31 -19.95
N CYS A 26 -16.86 -20.49 -19.37
CA CYS A 26 -16.50 -19.17 -19.92
C CYS A 26 -15.36 -19.20 -20.95
N ARG A 27 -14.82 -20.36 -21.34
CA ARG A 27 -13.91 -20.49 -22.49
C ARG A 27 -14.68 -20.60 -23.80
N ALA A 28 -15.48 -19.59 -24.12
CA ALA A 28 -15.85 -19.32 -25.50
C ALA A 28 -14.67 -18.57 -26.14
N THR A 29 -13.85 -19.28 -26.91
CA THR A 29 -12.84 -18.67 -27.78
C THR A 29 -13.57 -17.80 -28.79
N PRO A 30 -13.41 -16.46 -28.83
CA PRO A 30 -13.89 -15.71 -29.97
C PRO A 30 -13.03 -16.14 -31.16
N SER A 31 -13.65 -16.80 -32.13
CA SER A 31 -13.05 -16.99 -33.45
C SER A 31 -12.82 -15.59 -34.04
N ILE A 32 -11.58 -15.13 -33.98
CA ILE A 32 -11.16 -13.86 -34.57
C ILE A 32 -11.17 -14.09 -36.09
N GLN A 33 -12.29 -13.81 -36.73
CA GLN A 33 -12.30 -13.51 -38.16
C GLN A 33 -11.64 -12.14 -38.33
N HIS A 34 -10.40 -12.14 -38.80
CA HIS A 34 -9.71 -10.92 -39.20
C HIS A 34 -10.23 -10.45 -40.56
N PRO A 35 -10.85 -9.26 -40.70
CA PRO A 35 -10.82 -8.55 -41.95
C PRO A 35 -9.58 -7.64 -41.95
N VAL A 36 -8.77 -7.84 -42.99
CA VAL A 36 -8.08 -6.81 -43.76
C VAL A 36 -7.37 -5.71 -42.96
N TRP A 37 -6.05 -5.74 -43.08
CA TRP A 37 -5.13 -4.64 -42.78
C TRP A 37 -5.62 -3.31 -43.36
N ALA A 38 -6.18 -2.46 -42.50
CA ALA A 38 -6.43 -1.06 -42.79
C ALA A 38 -5.91 -0.21 -41.64
N SER A 39 -4.99 0.69 -41.98
CA SER A 39 -4.41 1.76 -41.19
C SER A 39 -5.35 2.32 -40.10
N VAL A 40 -5.06 2.04 -38.82
CA VAL A 40 -5.64 2.78 -37.67
C VAL A 40 -4.51 3.15 -36.72
N ASN A 41 -3.95 4.33 -36.97
CA ASN A 41 -3.06 5.14 -36.15
C ASN A 41 -3.02 4.80 -34.64
N GLU A 42 -1.89 4.28 -34.16
CA GLU A 42 -1.22 4.47 -32.85
C GLU A 42 -1.99 4.56 -31.50
N ARG A 43 -3.33 4.45 -31.41
CA ARG A 43 -4.07 4.83 -30.18
C ARG A 43 -5.19 3.90 -29.72
N GLN A 44 -5.30 2.68 -30.25
CA GLN A 44 -6.33 1.72 -29.77
C GLN A 44 -6.17 1.36 -28.30
N TYR A 45 -4.94 1.23 -27.79
CA TYR A 45 -4.70 0.89 -26.38
C TYR A 45 -5.13 2.00 -25.40
N LYS A 46 -5.12 3.27 -25.82
CA LYS A 46 -5.56 4.39 -24.96
C LYS A 46 -7.06 4.41 -24.73
N SER A 47 -7.84 3.86 -25.66
CA SER A 47 -9.30 3.74 -25.55
C SER A 47 -9.77 2.43 -24.90
N MET A 48 -8.85 1.53 -24.53
CA MET A 48 -9.20 0.29 -23.84
C MET A 48 -9.46 0.51 -22.35
N PRO A 49 -10.35 -0.28 -21.73
CA PRO A 49 -10.65 -0.16 -20.30
C PRO A 49 -9.44 -0.48 -19.40
N THR A 50 -8.46 -1.21 -19.93
CA THR A 50 -7.21 -1.57 -19.22
C THR A 50 -6.14 -0.49 -19.32
N HIS A 51 -6.42 0.64 -19.96
CA HIS A 51 -5.45 1.72 -20.11
C HIS A 51 -5.00 2.25 -18.75
N GLY A 52 -3.69 2.24 -18.51
CA GLY A 52 -3.09 2.89 -17.34
C GLY A 52 -3.09 2.05 -16.07
N ILE A 53 -3.45 0.76 -16.13
CA ILE A 53 -3.39 -0.17 -14.98
C ILE A 53 -2.01 -0.21 -14.31
N GLY A 54 -0.92 -0.03 -15.08
CA GLY A 54 0.46 -0.03 -14.58
C GLY A 54 1.00 1.33 -14.11
N ARG A 55 0.16 2.39 -14.07
CA ARG A 55 0.62 3.70 -13.60
C ARG A 55 0.81 3.64 -12.09
N TRP A 56 2.05 3.70 -11.61
CA TRP A 56 2.35 3.61 -10.16
C TRP A 56 2.72 4.96 -9.53
N ARG A 57 3.13 5.95 -10.33
CA ARG A 57 3.66 7.24 -9.83
C ARG A 57 2.67 8.03 -8.96
N HIS A 58 1.37 7.77 -9.10
CA HIS A 58 0.33 8.43 -8.28
C HIS A 58 0.17 7.80 -6.90
N LEU A 59 0.75 6.62 -6.66
CA LEU A 59 0.76 5.94 -5.36
C LEU A 59 1.86 6.48 -4.44
N LEU A 60 2.89 7.10 -5.02
CA LEU A 60 3.98 7.70 -4.25
C LEU A 60 3.65 9.16 -3.88
N PRO A 61 4.11 9.62 -2.71
CA PRO A 61 4.10 11.04 -2.37
C PRO A 61 4.82 11.83 -3.45
N LYS A 62 4.25 12.97 -3.85
CA LYS A 62 4.85 13.84 -4.85
C LYS A 62 6.11 14.48 -4.27
N ASP A 63 7.25 14.25 -4.91
CA ASP A 63 8.51 14.88 -4.50
C ASP A 63 8.33 16.41 -4.42
N PRO A 64 8.80 17.06 -3.34
CA PRO A 64 8.75 18.50 -3.25
C PRO A 64 9.57 19.11 -4.40
N PRO A 65 9.11 20.22 -5.00
CA PRO A 65 9.87 20.89 -6.04
C PRO A 65 11.26 21.25 -5.49
N LYS A 66 12.32 20.92 -6.25
CA LYS A 66 13.72 21.18 -5.89
C LYS A 66 13.95 22.68 -5.64
N LYS A 67 13.69 23.16 -4.42
CA LYS A 67 14.07 24.50 -3.99
C LYS A 67 15.58 24.50 -3.70
N LYS A 68 16.28 25.51 -4.21
CA LYS A 68 17.70 25.73 -3.96
C LYS A 68 17.95 25.75 -2.45
N ARG A 69 18.96 25.00 -2.00
CA ARG A 69 19.41 24.94 -0.60
C ARG A 69 19.80 26.34 -0.15
N ASP A 70 18.95 27.00 0.63
CA ASP A 70 19.40 27.86 1.69
C ASP A 70 18.29 27.99 2.74
N ARG A 71 18.70 27.98 4.01
CA ARG A 71 17.88 28.01 5.25
C ARG A 71 17.22 26.71 5.67
N GLN A 72 17.77 26.14 6.75
CA GLN A 72 17.07 25.21 7.64
C GLN A 72 15.71 25.82 8.01
N GLN A 73 14.64 25.25 7.48
CA GLN A 73 13.28 25.65 7.81
C GLN A 73 12.93 25.01 9.16
N MET A 74 12.69 25.86 10.16
CA MET A 74 11.99 25.46 11.37
C MET A 74 10.67 24.81 10.95
N LYS A 75 10.47 23.55 11.34
CA LYS A 75 9.27 22.79 10.98
C LYS A 75 8.05 23.53 11.52
N GLU A 76 7.14 23.91 10.62
CA GLU A 76 5.88 24.56 10.96
C GLU A 76 5.09 23.66 11.91
N ILE A 77 4.73 24.19 13.08
CA ILE A 77 3.92 23.48 14.06
C ILE A 77 2.48 23.50 13.54
N VAL A 78 1.92 22.33 13.25
CA VAL A 78 0.54 22.18 12.77
C VAL A 78 -0.41 22.81 13.81
N VAL A 79 -1.35 23.64 13.34
CA VAL A 79 -2.38 24.26 14.18
C VAL A 79 -3.22 23.16 14.84
N GLU A 80 -3.26 23.18 16.18
CA GLU A 80 -3.99 22.22 16.99
C GLU A 80 -5.48 22.22 16.62
N THR A 81 -5.98 21.05 16.23
CA THR A 81 -7.43 20.78 16.23
C THR A 81 -7.80 20.34 17.65
N GLU A 82 -9.02 20.61 18.13
CA GLU A 82 -9.46 20.37 19.53
C GLU A 82 -9.21 18.95 20.07
N THR A 83 -8.92 17.97 19.21
CA THR A 83 -8.72 16.55 19.54
C THR A 83 -7.34 16.00 19.19
N THR A 84 -6.43 16.76 18.58
CA THR A 84 -5.12 16.24 18.12
C THR A 84 -3.96 17.18 18.46
N TYR A 85 -2.99 16.66 19.20
CA TYR A 85 -1.73 17.35 19.49
C TYR A 85 -0.84 17.42 18.24
N ALA A 86 -0.07 18.51 18.09
CA ALA A 86 0.75 18.78 16.92
C ALA A 86 2.04 17.94 16.85
N THR A 87 3.05 18.30 17.63
CA THR A 87 4.34 17.59 17.74
C THR A 87 4.74 17.58 19.20
N LEU A 88 5.07 16.40 19.72
CA LEU A 88 5.50 16.21 21.11
C LEU A 88 6.97 15.79 21.14
N ASN A 89 7.79 16.49 21.93
CA ASN A 89 9.18 16.14 22.15
C ASN A 89 9.29 15.19 23.35
N VAL A 90 9.91 14.04 23.15
CA VAL A 90 10.15 13.05 24.21
C VAL A 90 11.65 13.02 24.50
N ASN A 91 12.03 13.46 25.70
CA ASN A 91 13.41 13.45 26.14
C ASN A 91 13.67 12.21 27.03
N VAL A 92 14.65 11.40 26.64
CA VAL A 92 15.12 10.25 27.42
C VAL A 92 16.48 10.60 28.01
N SER A 93 16.58 10.60 29.33
CA SER A 93 17.82 10.91 30.07
C SER A 93 18.10 9.84 31.11
N GLY A 94 19.37 9.50 31.30
CA GLY A 94 19.84 8.52 32.29
C GLY A 94 21.35 8.57 32.42
N TYR A 95 21.88 7.94 33.48
CA TYR A 95 23.34 7.89 33.71
C TYR A 95 24.04 6.84 32.86
N ASP A 96 23.36 5.72 32.59
CA ASP A 96 23.86 4.66 31.72
C ASP A 96 23.46 4.93 30.28
N MET A 97 24.47 5.19 29.44
CA MET A 97 24.27 5.46 28.02
C MET A 97 23.59 4.29 27.29
N THR A 98 23.91 3.05 27.65
CA THR A 98 23.38 1.86 26.97
C THR A 98 21.88 1.71 27.18
N VAL A 99 21.41 1.96 28.41
CA VAL A 99 19.98 1.92 28.75
C VAL A 99 19.22 3.03 28.04
N VAL A 100 19.78 4.25 27.98
CA VAL A 100 19.17 5.39 27.28
C VAL A 100 19.03 5.11 25.79
N GLU A 101 20.06 4.56 25.15
CA GLU A 101 20.03 4.18 23.74
C GLU A 101 18.98 3.09 23.47
N HIS A 102 18.99 1.99 24.22
CA HIS A 102 18.01 0.93 24.05
C HIS A 102 16.58 1.39 24.30
N PHE A 103 16.37 2.26 25.29
CA PHE A 103 15.04 2.78 25.60
C PHE A 103 14.54 3.75 24.53
N SER A 104 15.41 4.62 24.00
CA SER A 104 15.05 5.49 22.88
C SER A 104 14.67 4.69 21.63
N GLN A 105 15.39 3.61 21.34
CA GLN A 105 15.04 2.70 20.25
C GLN A 105 13.74 1.94 20.52
N HIS A 106 13.48 1.55 21.77
CA HIS A 106 12.20 0.94 22.16
C HIS A 106 11.02 1.87 21.91
N ILE A 107 11.12 3.14 22.32
CA ILE A 107 10.09 4.16 22.08
C ILE A 107 9.86 4.34 20.59
N HIS A 108 10.92 4.46 19.80
CA HIS A 108 10.80 4.61 18.35
C HIS A 108 10.05 3.43 17.70
N ASN A 109 10.40 2.21 18.08
CA ASN A 109 9.72 1.00 17.60
C ASN A 109 8.26 0.92 18.06
N LEU A 110 7.97 1.37 19.29
CA LEU A 110 6.61 1.44 19.82
C LEU A 110 5.76 2.42 19.01
N CYS A 111 6.26 3.62 18.73
CA CYS A 111 5.59 4.60 17.89
C CYS A 111 5.30 4.04 16.48
N ASN A 112 6.27 3.34 15.88
CA ASN A 112 6.10 2.70 14.58
C ASN A 112 4.99 1.62 14.60
N ARG A 113 4.91 0.82 15.67
CA ARG A 113 3.85 -0.19 15.85
C ARG A 113 2.47 0.42 16.04
N LEU A 114 2.40 1.58 16.68
CA LEU A 114 1.16 2.33 16.89
C LEU A 114 0.77 3.19 15.67
N GLY A 115 1.56 3.21 14.61
CA GLY A 115 1.30 4.01 13.41
C GLY A 115 1.49 5.52 13.64
N ILE A 116 2.23 5.90 14.68
CA ILE A 116 2.54 7.30 14.98
C ILE A 116 3.74 7.73 14.15
N LYS A 117 3.59 8.84 13.42
CA LYS A 117 4.68 9.40 12.61
C LYS A 117 5.74 10.03 13.51
N VAL A 118 6.91 9.38 13.61
CA VAL A 118 8.07 9.94 14.31
C VAL A 118 8.79 10.96 13.42
N LEU A 119 9.17 12.09 13.99
CA LEU A 119 9.97 13.13 13.34
C LEU A 119 11.37 13.15 13.98
N ASP A 120 12.40 13.21 13.15
CA ASP A 120 13.80 13.40 13.56
C ASP A 120 14.16 14.88 13.79
#